data_AF-A0AB35SHB3-F1
#
_entry.id   AF-A0AB35SHB3-F1
#
_cell.length_a   1.000
_cell.length_b   1.000
_cell.length_c   1.000
_cell.angle_alpha   90.00
_cell.angle_beta   90.00
_cell.angle_gamma   90.00
#
_symmetry.space_group_name_H-M   'P 1'
#
loop_
_entity.id
_entity.type
_entity.pdbx_description
1 polymer ?
#
loop_
_entity_poly.entity_id
_entity_poly.type
_entity_poly.pdbx_seq_one_letter_code
_entity_poly.pdbx_strand_id
1 'polypeptide(L)'
;MKNAIRWNVAQLEHDTTGTDSIERGIVCKLLHLGKIAPTADPTGDHVLQQLISEGYVQRPRKRAGVQVFDRADLLTSLKAYAGVC
;
A
#
# COMPACT_ATOMS: atom_id res chain seq x y z
N MET A 1 -8.54 -6.65 -5.57
CA MET A 1 -7.24 -6.06 -5.17
C MET A 1 -6.72 -5.05 -6.19
N LYS A 2 -6.39 -5.47 -7.42
CA LYS A 2 -5.85 -4.61 -8.50
C LYS A 2 -6.62 -3.30 -8.73
N ASN A 3 -7.96 -3.35 -8.81
CA ASN A 3 -8.79 -2.16 -9.03
C ASN A 3 -8.72 -1.14 -7.88
N ALA A 4 -8.67 -1.61 -6.63
CA ALA A 4 -8.55 -0.72 -5.47
C ALA A 4 -7.22 0.05 -5.53
N ILE A 5 -6.13 -0.61 -5.92
CA ILE A 5 -4.84 0.06 -6.10
C ILE A 5 -4.89 1.02 -7.29
N ARG A 6 -5.40 0.55 -8.44
CA ARG A 6 -5.53 1.36 -9.66
C ARG A 6 -6.27 2.67 -9.44
N TRP A 7 -7.36 2.65 -8.67
CA TRP A 7 -8.19 3.84 -8.43
C TRP A 7 -7.60 4.79 -7.40
N ASN A 8 -6.77 4.31 -6.47
CA ASN A 8 -6.35 5.09 -5.30
C ASN A 8 -4.84 5.40 -5.25
N VAL A 9 -4.01 4.79 -6.12
CA VAL A 9 -2.55 5.01 -6.09
C VAL A 9 -2.15 6.46 -6.38
N ALA A 10 -2.91 7.17 -7.21
CA ALA A 10 -2.69 8.60 -7.47
C ALA A 10 -2.95 9.45 -6.22
N GLN A 11 -3.99 9.13 -5.45
CA GLN A 11 -4.28 9.80 -4.18
C GLN A 11 -3.20 9.47 -3.14
N LEU A 12 -2.81 8.20 -3.03
CA LEU A 12 -1.70 7.78 -2.16
C LEU A 12 -0.42 8.56 -2.48
N GLU A 13 -0.08 8.70 -3.75
CA GLU A 13 1.09 9.47 -4.20
C GLU A 13 0.96 10.95 -3.80
N HIS A 14 -0.18 11.58 -4.08
CA HIS A 14 -0.43 12.97 -3.74
C HIS A 14 -0.34 13.23 -2.23
N ASP A 15 -1.06 12.45 -1.42
CA ASP A 15 -1.19 12.65 0.03
C ASP A 15 0.09 12.34 0.81
N THR A 16 1.02 11.63 0.19
CA THR A 16 2.33 11.31 0.78
C THR A 16 3.46 12.15 0.19
N THR A 17 3.12 13.20 -0.57
CA THR A 17 4.12 14.13 -1.11
C THR A 17 4.93 14.76 0.02
N GLY A 18 6.26 14.76 -0.13
CA GLY A 18 7.18 15.32 0.86
C GLY A 18 7.58 14.36 1.98
N THR A 19 7.16 13.09 1.94
CA THR A 19 7.66 12.04 2.84
C THR A 19 8.52 11.01 2.10
N ASP A 20 9.62 10.58 2.70
CA ASP A 20 10.45 9.49 2.14
C ASP A 20 9.91 8.10 2.48
N SER A 21 9.04 8.01 3.48
CA SER A 21 8.49 6.73 3.95
C SER A 21 7.01 6.85 4.28
N ILE A 22 6.28 5.75 4.04
CA ILE A 22 4.84 5.65 4.29
C ILE A 22 4.59 4.51 5.27
N GLU A 23 3.85 4.80 6.34
CA GLU A 23 3.45 3.78 7.32
C GLU A 23 2.46 2.79 6.72
N ARG A 24 2.58 1.53 7.11
CA ARG A 24 1.72 0.44 6.63
C ARG A 24 0.22 0.73 6.79
N GLY A 25 -0.19 1.28 7.94
CA GLY A 25 -1.58 1.65 8.18
C GLY A 25 -2.09 2.74 7.22
N ILE A 26 -1.24 3.70 6.86
CA ILE A 26 -1.56 4.76 5.90
C ILE A 26 -1.77 4.17 4.50
N VAL A 27 -0.92 3.22 4.08
CA VAL A 27 -1.08 2.50 2.81
C VAL A 27 -2.43 1.81 2.73
N CYS A 28 -2.78 1.01 3.75
CA CYS A 28 -4.06 0.30 3.79
C CYS A 28 -5.26 1.25 3.77
N LYS A 29 -5.17 2.36 4.51
CA LYS A 29 -6.22 3.40 4.59
C LYS A 29 -6.43 4.10 3.24
N LEU A 30 -5.37 4.64 2.65
CA LEU A 30 -5.46 5.45 1.43
C LEU A 30 -5.78 4.62 0.19
N LEU A 31 -5.35 3.36 0.14
CA LEU A 31 -5.74 2.43 -0.94
C LEU A 31 -7.13 1.80 -0.71
N HIS A 32 -7.79 2.12 0.41
CA HIS A 32 -9.07 1.55 0.81
C HIS A 32 -9.09 0.02 0.82
N LEU A 33 -7.99 -0.63 1.21
CA LEU A 33 -7.85 -2.09 1.14
C LEU A 33 -8.87 -2.82 2.01
N GLY A 34 -9.28 -2.22 3.14
CA GLY A 34 -10.33 -2.75 4.00
C GLY A 34 -11.71 -2.88 3.34
N LYS A 35 -11.95 -2.21 2.20
CA LYS A 35 -13.18 -2.37 1.42
C LYS A 35 -13.21 -3.66 0.59
N ILE A 36 -12.07 -4.36 0.45
CA ILE A 36 -11.99 -5.61 -0.34
C ILE A 36 -12.66 -6.77 0.42
N ALA A 37 -12.47 -6.84 1.73
CA ALA A 37 -13.04 -7.87 2.58
C ALA A 37 -13.48 -7.27 3.94
N PRO A 38 -14.50 -6.38 3.95
CA PRO A 38 -14.82 -5.54 5.11
C PRO A 38 -15.16 -6.33 6.39
N THR A 39 -15.69 -7.55 6.26
CA THR A 39 -16.03 -8.39 7.41
C THR A 39 -14.84 -9.17 7.96
N ALA A 40 -13.89 -9.58 7.10
CA ALA A 40 -12.78 -10.46 7.48
C ALA A 40 -11.46 -9.70 7.70
N ASP A 41 -11.26 -8.59 7.00
CA ASP A 41 -10.07 -7.73 7.05
C ASP A 41 -10.50 -6.27 6.91
N PRO A 42 -11.12 -5.67 7.94
CA PRO A 42 -11.63 -4.30 7.88
C PRO A 42 -10.52 -3.25 7.74
N THR A 43 -9.28 -3.61 8.10
CA THR A 43 -8.12 -2.73 7.92
C THR A 43 -7.52 -2.86 6.53
N GLY A 44 -7.64 -4.02 5.87
CA GLY A 44 -7.00 -4.32 4.60
C GLY A 44 -5.53 -4.76 4.77
N ASP A 45 -5.13 -5.12 5.99
CA ASP A 45 -3.77 -5.52 6.30
C ASP A 45 -3.41 -6.86 5.67
N HIS A 46 -4.36 -7.80 5.65
CA HIS A 46 -4.16 -9.11 5.04
C HIS A 46 -3.97 -8.99 3.53
N VAL A 47 -4.73 -8.08 2.90
CA VAL A 47 -4.56 -7.75 1.46
C VAL A 47 -3.16 -7.22 1.18
N LEU A 48 -2.66 -6.27 2.00
CA LEU A 48 -1.30 -5.76 1.84
C LEU A 48 -0.24 -6.84 2.12
N GLN A 49 -0.50 -7.71 3.11
CA GLN A 49 0.37 -8.84 3.41
C GLN A 49 0.46 -9.84 2.25
N GLN A 50 -0.65 -10.07 1.54
CA GLN A 50 -0.67 -10.93 0.36
C GLN A 50 0.23 -10.37 -0.75
N LEU A 51 0.16 -9.06 -1.03
CA LEU A 51 1.04 -8.41 -2.03
C LEU A 51 2.52 -8.55 -1.69
N ILE A 52 2.86 -8.51 -0.41
CA ILE A 52 4.24 -8.70 0.07
C ILE A 52 4.66 -10.16 -0.07
N SER A 53 3.79 -11.09 0.31
CA SER A 53 4.05 -12.53 0.21
C SER A 53 4.21 -13.00 -1.23
N GLU A 54 3.44 -12.42 -2.15
CA GLU A 54 3.50 -12.69 -3.60
C GLU A 54 4.64 -11.93 -4.31
N GLY A 55 5.36 -11.05 -3.60
CA GLY A 55 6.52 -10.33 -4.12
C GLY A 55 6.19 -9.10 -4.97
N TYR A 56 4.93 -8.67 -5.03
CA TYR A 56 4.52 -7.46 -5.74
C TYR A 56 4.91 -6.18 -5.01
N VAL A 57 5.01 -6.22 -3.68
CA VAL A 57 5.43 -5.09 -2.85
C VAL A 57 6.59 -5.54 -1.95
N GLN A 58 7.62 -4.70 -1.82
CA GLN A 58 8.76 -4.99 -0.97
C GLN A 58 8.35 -5.07 0.52
N ARG A 59 9.06 -5.89 1.30
CA ARG A 59 8.80 -5.99 2.75
C ARG A 59 9.06 -4.63 3.43
N PRO A 60 8.16 -4.17 4.33
CA PRO A 60 8.38 -2.93 5.04
C PRO A 60 9.57 -3.05 6.01
N ARG A 61 10.27 -1.95 6.21
CA ARG A 61 11.31 -1.82 7.24
C ARG A 61 10.66 -1.41 8.56
N LYS A 62 11.36 -1.66 9.68
CA LYS A 62 10.95 -1.12 10.99
C LYS A 62 11.68 0.20 11.26
N ARG A 63 10.94 1.25 11.59
CA ARG A 63 11.46 2.55 12.03
C ARG A 63 10.74 2.96 13.31
N ALA A 64 11.49 3.16 14.40
CA ALA A 64 10.93 3.48 15.72
C ALA A 64 9.76 2.56 16.16
N GLY A 65 9.83 1.26 15.83
CA GLY A 65 8.79 0.28 16.13
C GLY A 65 7.65 0.19 15.11
N VAL A 66 7.56 1.11 14.15
CA VAL A 66 6.51 1.15 13.12
C VAL A 66 6.99 0.53 11.82
N GLN A 67 6.12 -0.20 11.12
CA GLN A 67 6.40 -0.72 9.77
C GLN A 67 6.19 0.38 8.72
N VAL A 68 7.25 0.68 7.97
CA VAL A 68 7.26 1.71 6.94
C VAL A 68 7.80 1.17 5.63
N PHE A 69 7.26 1.65 4.52
CA PHE A 69 7.75 1.42 3.18
C PHE A 69 8.54 2.64 2.71
N ASP A 70 9.57 2.41 1.90
CA ASP A 70 10.10 3.49 1.06
C ASP A 70 9.02 3.96 0.09
N ARG A 71 8.81 5.28 0.01
CA ARG A 71 7.72 5.84 -0.79
C ARG A 71 7.89 5.55 -2.28
N ALA A 72 9.09 5.75 -2.83
CA ALA A 72 9.34 5.63 -4.25
C ALA A 72 9.21 4.17 -4.70
N ASP A 73 9.80 3.24 -3.93
CA ASP A 73 9.71 1.81 -4.21
C ASP A 73 8.27 1.29 -4.11
N LEU A 74 7.52 1.74 -3.09
CA LEU A 74 6.13 1.35 -2.90
C LEU A 74 5.26 1.82 -4.07
N LEU A 75 5.35 3.11 -4.44
CA LEU A 75 4.54 3.67 -5.52
C LEU A 75 4.86 3.00 -6.85
N THR A 76 6.14 2.78 -7.15
CA THR A 76 6.58 2.07 -8.37
C THR A 76 5.99 0.67 -8.43
N SER A 77 6.10 -0.07 -7.31
CA SER A 77 5.58 -1.44 -7.19
C SER A 77 4.05 -1.50 -7.37
N LEU A 78 3.31 -0.61 -6.71
CA LEU A 78 1.86 -0.54 -6.79
C LEU A 78 1.36 -0.13 -8.18
N LYS A 79 2.01 0.84 -8.82
CA LYS A 79 1.72 1.27 -10.19
C LYS A 79 1.94 0.14 -11.20
N ALA A 80 3.09 -0.56 -11.10
CA ALA A 80 3.40 -1.73 -11.91
C ALA A 80 2.37 -2.85 -11.70
N TYR A 81 2.04 -3.16 -10.44
CA TYR A 81 1.02 -4.15 -10.13
C TYR A 81 -0.34 -3.76 -10.71
N ALA A 82 -0.76 -2.50 -10.59
CA ALA A 82 -2.06 -2.02 -11.08
C ALA A 82 -2.12 -1.80 -12.60
N GLY A 83 -0.98 -1.77 -13.29
CA GLY A 83 -0.90 -1.48 -14.73
C GLY A 83 -1.21 -0.03 -15.06
N VAL A 84 -0.80 0.91 -14.20
CA VAL A 84 -0.90 2.36 -14.43
C VAL A 84 0.51 2.93 -14.50
N CYS A 85 0.87 3.49 -15.66
CA CYS A 85 2.15 4.14 -15.92
C CYS A 85 2.02 5.65 -15.70
#